data_AF-A0A553RAW7-F1
#
_entry.id   AF-A0A553RAW7-F1
#
_cell.length_a   1.000
_cell.length_b   1.000
_cell.length_c   1.000
_cell.angle_alpha   90.00
_cell.angle_beta   90.00
_cell.angle_gamma   90.00
#
_symmetry.space_group_name_H-M   'P 1'
#
loop_
_entity.id
_entity.type
_entity.pdbx_description
1 polymer ?
#
loop_
_entity_poly.entity_id
_entity_poly.type
_entity_poly.pdbx_seq_one_letter_code
_entity_poly.pdbx_strand_id
1 'polypeptide(L)'
;MCFCKMGVHGDKCDDCHPGFSHFSSTGCKPCQCNNHSSYCHPQSGFCVNCQGNTEGAACESCRFNFYRRPGSPLTDTCLPCPCSSVTSTGSCKLDLNGQPYCVQCKPEYQGPNCEQCSDGFYNADSICVPCNCSGNGDPRLSPRICHPDTGLCLGCINNSTGPQCERCAEGFSGDALIHNCTPTVIHTSTTDGLLSTEMSTSATARFTTSFSTPLLSSLASLTPNTTTSSGGSTTVSPVPWNQFNIIVLAVIIIVVIALLAVVAGVYTYREYQNRKLNAPFWTIELKEDNISFNSYHDSIPNADISGLLEDDMSDMGNGQLALTGPGGLYRV
;
A
#
# COMPACT_ATOMS: atom_id res chain seq x y z
N MET A 1 23.47 -44.64 31.63
CA MET A 1 22.67 -44.44 30.41
C MET A 1 21.22 -44.76 30.75
N CYS A 2 20.32 -43.79 30.65
CA CYS A 2 18.89 -43.98 30.92
C CYS A 2 18.15 -44.34 29.62
N PHE A 3 17.17 -45.23 29.68
CA PHE A 3 16.26 -45.47 28.55
C PHE A 3 15.03 -44.58 28.71
N CYS A 4 14.99 -43.47 27.95
CA CYS A 4 13.91 -42.50 28.04
C CYS A 4 12.60 -43.00 27.41
N LYS A 5 11.48 -42.45 27.88
CA LYS A 5 10.14 -42.71 27.32
C LYS A 5 9.97 -42.03 25.97
N MET A 6 8.88 -42.35 25.27
CA MET A 6 8.58 -41.78 23.96
C MET A 6 8.51 -40.25 24.01
N GLY A 7 9.24 -39.60 23.08
CA GLY A 7 9.27 -38.15 22.97
C GLY A 7 10.05 -37.42 24.06
N VAL A 8 10.78 -38.15 24.92
CA VAL A 8 11.58 -37.60 26.03
C VAL A 8 13.08 -37.81 25.75
N HIS A 9 13.90 -36.83 26.13
CA HIS A 9 15.35 -36.79 25.96
C HIS A 9 16.05 -36.26 27.24
N GLY A 10 17.39 -36.19 27.20
CA GLY A 10 18.25 -35.70 28.28
C GLY A 10 18.89 -36.83 29.09
N ASP A 11 19.98 -36.51 29.79
CA ASP A 11 20.70 -37.47 30.63
C ASP A 11 19.81 -38.07 31.74
N LYS A 12 18.83 -37.27 32.18
CA LYS A 12 17.86 -37.61 33.23
C LYS A 12 16.47 -37.94 32.67
N CYS A 13 16.26 -37.89 31.36
CA CYS A 13 14.96 -38.09 30.72
C CYS A 13 13.86 -37.16 31.28
N ASP A 14 14.19 -35.88 31.46
CA ASP A 14 13.33 -34.83 32.04
C ASP A 14 12.88 -33.78 31.01
N ASP A 15 13.39 -33.84 29.77
CA ASP A 15 13.07 -32.88 28.71
C ASP A 15 12.33 -33.52 27.54
N CYS A 16 11.45 -32.78 26.87
CA CYS A 16 10.82 -33.25 25.65
C CYS A 16 11.73 -33.06 24.43
N HIS A 17 11.70 -34.01 23.50
CA HIS A 17 12.31 -33.84 22.18
C HIS A 17 11.70 -32.65 21.42
N PRO A 18 12.45 -31.98 20.54
CA PRO A 18 11.88 -30.98 19.63
C PRO A 18 10.70 -31.55 18.84
N GLY A 19 9.59 -30.83 18.80
CA GLY A 19 8.33 -31.31 18.21
C GLY A 19 7.44 -32.12 19.17
N PHE A 20 7.81 -32.23 20.44
CA PHE A 20 6.99 -32.79 21.51
C PHE A 20 6.80 -31.79 22.66
N SER A 21 5.69 -31.92 23.38
CA SER A 21 5.33 -31.09 24.53
C SER A 21 4.58 -31.89 25.60
N HIS A 22 4.28 -31.23 26.72
CA HIS A 22 3.54 -31.79 27.86
C HIS A 22 4.18 -33.06 28.42
N PHE A 23 5.32 -32.87 29.11
CA PHE A 23 5.98 -33.95 29.84
C PHE A 23 5.04 -34.60 30.86
N SER A 24 4.95 -35.93 30.81
CA SER A 24 4.05 -36.71 31.66
C SER A 24 4.65 -38.07 32.03
N SER A 25 3.97 -38.82 32.89
CA SER A 25 4.40 -40.16 33.29
C SER A 25 4.42 -41.16 32.13
N THR A 26 3.78 -40.89 31.00
CA THR A 26 3.83 -41.75 29.80
C THR A 26 4.82 -41.27 28.74
N GLY A 27 5.51 -40.13 28.95
CA GLY A 27 6.38 -39.49 27.97
C GLY A 27 5.86 -38.10 27.57
N CYS A 28 6.34 -37.59 26.44
CA CYS A 28 5.84 -36.34 25.84
C CYS A 28 4.89 -36.64 24.66
N LYS A 29 4.01 -35.69 24.35
CA LYS A 29 3.05 -35.78 23.24
C LYS A 29 3.54 -34.97 22.05
N PRO A 30 3.29 -35.41 20.80
CA PRO A 30 3.67 -34.63 19.62
C PRO A 30 2.90 -33.30 19.57
N CYS A 31 3.55 -32.26 19.05
CA CYS A 31 2.93 -30.95 18.84
C CYS A 31 1.73 -31.05 17.88
N GLN A 32 0.65 -30.33 18.20
CA GLN A 32 -0.58 -30.32 17.39
C GLN A 32 -0.78 -28.95 16.72
N CYS A 33 0.02 -28.67 15.70
CA CYS A 33 0.07 -27.35 15.06
C CYS A 33 -0.68 -27.28 13.72
N ASN A 34 -1.70 -28.12 13.53
CA ASN A 34 -2.48 -28.20 12.29
C ASN A 34 -1.62 -28.29 11.01
N ASN A 35 -0.47 -28.96 11.07
CA ASN A 35 0.50 -29.06 9.97
C ASN A 35 1.11 -27.72 9.49
N HIS A 36 0.96 -26.65 10.27
CA HIS A 36 1.55 -25.33 10.00
C HIS A 36 2.83 -25.08 10.81
N SER A 37 3.19 -25.98 11.72
CA SER A 37 4.51 -25.99 12.36
C SER A 37 4.86 -27.41 12.82
N SER A 38 6.15 -27.72 12.84
CA SER A 38 6.69 -28.94 13.45
C SER A 38 7.23 -28.70 14.85
N TYR A 39 7.23 -27.45 15.32
CA TYR A 39 7.81 -27.05 16.60
C TYR A 39 6.78 -26.35 17.48
N CYS A 40 6.81 -26.70 18.76
CA CYS A 40 6.01 -26.03 19.77
C CYS A 40 6.82 -25.90 21.06
N HIS A 41 6.38 -25.00 21.93
CA HIS A 41 6.99 -24.79 23.23
C HIS A 41 6.82 -26.06 24.09
N PRO A 42 7.90 -26.58 24.71
CA PRO A 42 7.89 -27.91 25.35
C PRO A 42 6.94 -28.03 26.54
N GLN A 43 6.70 -26.94 27.27
CA GLN A 43 5.79 -26.94 28.43
C GLN A 43 4.33 -26.64 28.07
N SER A 44 4.06 -25.55 27.37
CA SER A 44 2.70 -25.09 27.03
C SER A 44 2.09 -25.79 25.81
N GLY A 45 2.91 -26.37 24.94
CA GLY A 45 2.46 -26.93 23.66
C GLY A 45 2.11 -25.89 22.60
N PHE A 46 2.37 -24.61 22.85
CA PHE A 46 2.08 -23.53 21.89
C PHE A 46 3.02 -23.59 20.70
N CYS A 47 2.44 -23.66 19.51
CA CYS A 47 3.16 -23.73 18.26
C CYS A 47 3.97 -22.46 18.02
N VAL A 48 5.20 -22.64 17.55
CA VAL A 48 6.10 -21.53 17.22
C VAL A 48 6.27 -21.46 15.71
N ASN A 49 6.46 -20.25 15.19
CA ASN A 49 6.68 -20.00 13.76
C ASN A 49 5.63 -20.64 12.84
N CYS A 50 4.34 -20.44 13.14
CA CYS A 50 3.23 -20.88 12.31
C CYS A 50 3.39 -20.42 10.85
N GLN A 51 3.39 -21.38 9.93
CA GLN A 51 3.51 -21.20 8.48
C GLN A 51 2.14 -21.02 7.83
N GLY A 52 2.11 -20.77 6.51
CA GLY A 52 0.84 -20.71 5.78
C GLY A 52 -0.07 -19.54 6.18
N ASN A 53 0.52 -18.43 6.66
CA ASN A 53 -0.19 -17.24 7.14
C ASN A 53 -1.18 -17.53 8.29
N THR A 54 -0.84 -18.51 9.12
CA THR A 54 -1.62 -18.86 10.31
C THR A 54 -1.02 -18.25 11.59
N GLU A 55 -1.84 -18.20 12.63
CA GLU A 55 -1.50 -17.79 13.98
C GLU A 55 -2.40 -18.50 15.01
N GLY A 56 -2.15 -18.28 16.30
CA GLY A 56 -2.82 -18.97 17.39
C GLY A 56 -1.96 -20.06 18.03
N ALA A 57 -2.45 -20.64 19.12
CA ALA A 57 -1.69 -21.59 19.93
C ALA A 57 -1.39 -22.90 19.20
N ALA A 58 -2.27 -23.29 18.27
CA ALA A 58 -2.17 -24.47 17.42
C ALA A 58 -2.09 -24.09 15.92
N CYS A 59 -1.79 -22.82 15.60
CA CYS A 59 -1.86 -22.30 14.23
C CYS A 59 -3.26 -22.46 13.58
N GLU A 60 -4.31 -22.36 14.39
CA GLU A 60 -5.70 -22.61 14.01
C GLU A 60 -6.37 -21.40 13.33
N SER A 61 -5.87 -20.20 13.60
CA SER A 61 -6.41 -18.94 13.10
C SER A 61 -5.58 -18.38 11.94
N CYS A 62 -6.17 -17.50 11.15
CA CYS A 62 -5.44 -16.78 10.11
C CYS A 62 -4.89 -15.46 10.66
N ARG A 63 -3.69 -15.09 10.20
CA ARG A 63 -3.09 -13.80 10.50
C ARG A 63 -3.94 -12.64 10.00
N PHE A 64 -3.72 -11.45 10.55
CA PHE A 64 -4.29 -10.20 10.05
C PHE A 64 -4.11 -10.06 8.52
N ASN A 65 -5.18 -9.66 7.82
CA ASN A 65 -5.30 -9.59 6.35
C ASN A 65 -5.34 -10.93 5.61
N PHE A 66 -5.50 -12.05 6.32
CA PHE A 66 -5.72 -13.36 5.71
C PHE A 66 -7.02 -13.99 6.22
N TYR A 67 -7.59 -14.86 5.41
CA TYR A 67 -8.80 -15.59 5.73
C TYR A 67 -8.73 -17.02 5.21
N ARG A 68 -9.60 -17.88 5.74
CA ARG A 68 -9.75 -19.28 5.32
C ARG A 68 -11.11 -19.47 4.67
N ARG A 69 -11.19 -20.23 3.58
CA ARG A 69 -12.49 -20.50 2.91
C ARG A 69 -13.43 -21.27 3.85
N PRO A 70 -14.74 -20.99 3.84
CA PRO A 70 -15.68 -21.76 4.65
C PRO A 70 -15.58 -23.25 4.35
N GLY A 71 -15.54 -24.07 5.40
CA GLY A 71 -15.47 -25.53 5.28
C GLY A 71 -14.10 -26.10 4.89
N SER A 72 -13.07 -25.27 4.66
CA SER A 72 -11.71 -25.78 4.43
C SER A 72 -11.07 -26.25 5.74
N PRO A 73 -10.28 -27.34 5.71
CA PRO A 73 -9.66 -27.90 6.91
C PRO A 73 -8.64 -26.92 7.52
N LEU A 74 -8.40 -27.05 8.83
CA LEU A 74 -7.41 -26.22 9.54
C LEU A 74 -5.99 -26.42 9.03
N THR A 75 -5.72 -27.53 8.34
CA THR A 75 -4.43 -27.83 7.70
C THR A 75 -4.17 -26.99 6.45
N ASP A 76 -5.19 -26.32 5.91
CA ASP A 76 -5.03 -25.46 4.75
C ASP A 76 -4.45 -24.10 5.16
N THR A 77 -3.57 -23.59 4.32
CA THR A 77 -2.97 -22.26 4.44
C THR A 77 -4.02 -21.17 4.26
N CYS A 78 -3.84 -20.05 4.94
CA CYS A 78 -4.73 -18.90 4.81
C CYS A 78 -4.44 -18.11 3.53
N LEU A 79 -5.52 -17.63 2.90
CA LEU A 79 -5.51 -16.84 1.68
C LEU A 79 -5.51 -15.33 2.00
N PRO A 80 -4.84 -14.50 1.20
CA PRO A 80 -4.86 -13.05 1.41
C PRO A 80 -6.26 -12.49 1.17
N CYS A 81 -6.68 -11.54 2.00
CA CYS A 81 -7.92 -10.80 1.82
C CYS A 81 -7.88 -9.99 0.51
N PRO A 82 -8.99 -9.92 -0.25
CA PRO A 82 -9.09 -9.07 -1.45
C PRO A 82 -9.33 -7.60 -1.09
N CYS A 83 -8.66 -7.11 -0.05
CA CYS A 83 -8.81 -5.77 0.52
C CYS A 83 -7.49 -5.03 0.41
N SER A 84 -7.49 -3.88 -0.28
CA SER A 84 -6.30 -3.04 -0.39
C SER A 84 -6.08 -2.27 0.92
N SER A 85 -4.85 -2.26 1.44
CA SER A 85 -4.48 -1.38 2.57
C SER A 85 -4.49 0.11 2.20
N VAL A 86 -4.57 0.43 0.90
CA VAL A 86 -4.71 1.81 0.41
C VAL A 86 -6.14 2.29 0.55
N THR A 87 -7.14 1.43 0.36
CA THR A 87 -8.57 1.80 0.37
C THR A 87 -9.32 1.33 1.62
N SER A 88 -8.69 0.48 2.44
CA SER A 88 -9.30 -0.16 3.62
C SER A 88 -8.26 -0.43 4.72
N THR A 89 -8.67 -1.09 5.80
CA THR A 89 -7.77 -1.64 6.82
C THR A 89 -6.94 -2.83 6.32
N GLY A 90 -7.29 -3.41 5.16
CA GLY A 90 -6.70 -4.61 4.57
C GLY A 90 -7.29 -5.94 5.10
N SER A 91 -8.08 -5.88 6.17
CA SER A 91 -8.67 -7.06 6.80
C SER A 91 -10.07 -7.36 6.27
N CYS A 92 -10.42 -8.64 6.22
CA CYS A 92 -11.69 -9.11 5.69
C CYS A 92 -12.41 -10.09 6.64
N LYS A 93 -13.72 -10.18 6.46
CA LYS A 93 -14.60 -11.19 7.07
C LYS A 93 -15.39 -11.88 5.97
N LEU A 94 -15.99 -13.03 6.29
CA LEU A 94 -16.82 -13.78 5.35
C LEU A 94 -18.30 -13.44 5.57
N ASP A 95 -19.02 -13.24 4.47
CA ASP A 95 -20.48 -13.13 4.49
C ASP A 95 -21.16 -14.50 4.66
N LEU A 96 -22.50 -14.52 4.63
CA LEU A 96 -23.30 -15.75 4.74
C LEU A 96 -23.06 -16.75 3.59
N ASN A 97 -22.60 -16.25 2.45
CA ASN A 97 -22.32 -17.05 1.26
C ASN A 97 -20.85 -17.49 1.22
N GLY A 98 -20.05 -17.10 2.22
CA GLY A 98 -18.64 -17.41 2.29
C GLY A 98 -17.74 -16.53 1.41
N GLN A 99 -18.24 -15.39 0.93
CA GLN A 99 -17.43 -14.42 0.20
C GLN A 99 -16.74 -13.44 1.16
N PRO A 100 -15.44 -13.15 0.94
CA PRO A 100 -14.73 -12.16 1.74
C PRO A 100 -15.21 -10.74 1.42
N TYR A 101 -15.42 -9.94 2.45
CA TYR A 101 -15.67 -8.50 2.37
C TYR A 101 -14.80 -7.76 3.39
N CYS A 102 -14.38 -6.54 3.06
CA CYS A 102 -13.51 -5.74 3.90
C CYS A 102 -14.24 -5.25 5.15
N VAL A 103 -13.54 -5.28 6.30
CA VAL A 103 -14.13 -4.91 7.59
C VAL A 103 -14.42 -3.41 7.66
N GLN A 104 -13.50 -2.60 7.16
CA GLN A 104 -13.60 -1.15 7.22
C GLN A 104 -12.91 -0.50 6.02
N CYS A 105 -13.69 0.21 5.21
CA CYS A 105 -13.17 1.08 4.17
C CYS A 105 -12.68 2.41 4.76
N LYS A 106 -11.73 3.05 4.08
CA LYS A 106 -11.38 4.45 4.35
C LYS A 106 -12.54 5.37 3.95
N PRO A 107 -12.62 6.60 4.50
CA PRO A 107 -13.79 7.47 4.32
C PRO A 107 -14.20 7.75 2.87
N GLU A 108 -13.23 7.80 1.96
CA GLU A 108 -13.42 8.11 0.54
C GLU A 108 -13.88 6.90 -0.29
N TYR A 109 -13.92 5.71 0.31
CA TYR A 109 -14.17 4.44 -0.37
C TYR A 109 -15.36 3.69 0.24
N GLN A 110 -16.02 2.87 -0.57
CA GLN A 110 -17.16 2.04 -0.20
C GLN A 110 -17.18 0.76 -1.07
N GLY A 111 -18.17 -0.10 -0.81
CA GLY A 111 -18.33 -1.39 -1.49
C GLY A 111 -17.78 -2.55 -0.66
N PRO A 112 -18.07 -3.81 -1.06
CA PRO A 112 -17.64 -4.99 -0.33
C PRO A 112 -16.12 -5.12 -0.25
N ASN A 113 -15.38 -4.64 -1.25
CA ASN A 113 -13.92 -4.69 -1.30
C ASN A 113 -13.26 -3.30 -1.22
N CYS A 114 -14.03 -2.27 -0.84
CA CYS A 114 -13.58 -0.88 -0.80
C CYS A 114 -13.02 -0.40 -2.16
N GLU A 115 -13.69 -0.80 -3.25
CA GLU A 115 -13.28 -0.54 -4.62
C GLU A 115 -14.05 0.60 -5.30
N GLN A 116 -15.11 1.11 -4.66
CA GLN A 116 -15.95 2.17 -5.17
C GLN A 116 -15.74 3.45 -4.38
N CYS A 117 -15.96 4.61 -5.00
CA CYS A 117 -15.92 5.87 -4.27
C CYS A 117 -17.18 6.09 -3.45
N SER A 118 -16.99 6.59 -2.23
CA SER A 118 -18.08 6.94 -1.35
C SER A 118 -18.84 8.17 -1.88
N ASP A 119 -20.06 8.35 -1.39
CA ASP A 119 -20.90 9.48 -1.76
C ASP A 119 -20.17 10.82 -1.52
N GLY A 120 -20.11 11.66 -2.57
CA GLY A 120 -19.38 12.93 -2.52
C GLY A 120 -17.94 12.84 -3.02
N PHE A 121 -17.52 11.65 -3.45
CA PHE A 121 -16.24 11.41 -4.11
C PHE A 121 -16.46 10.78 -5.49
N TYR A 122 -15.49 10.94 -6.38
CA TYR A 122 -15.45 10.28 -7.68
C TYR A 122 -14.07 9.70 -7.97
N ASN A 123 -14.03 8.74 -8.89
CA ASN A 123 -12.83 8.05 -9.30
C ASN A 123 -12.02 8.93 -10.27
N ALA A 124 -10.86 9.36 -9.81
CA ALA A 124 -9.82 9.96 -10.63
C ALA A 124 -8.61 9.01 -10.65
N ASP A 125 -8.45 8.28 -11.75
CA ASP A 125 -7.33 7.36 -11.97
C ASP A 125 -7.13 6.32 -10.84
N SER A 126 -8.22 5.65 -10.43
CA SER A 126 -8.26 4.64 -9.36
C SER A 126 -8.10 5.19 -7.93
N ILE A 127 -8.18 6.51 -7.76
CA ILE A 127 -8.19 7.17 -6.45
C ILE A 127 -9.49 7.94 -6.30
N CYS A 128 -10.12 7.84 -5.13
CA CYS A 128 -11.33 8.58 -4.84
C CYS A 128 -11.00 10.00 -4.37
N VAL A 129 -11.46 10.99 -5.14
CA VAL A 129 -11.24 12.42 -4.87
C VAL A 129 -12.58 13.12 -4.69
N PRO A 130 -12.66 14.17 -3.85
CA PRO A 130 -13.92 14.83 -3.57
C PRO A 130 -14.52 15.48 -4.82
N CYS A 131 -15.85 15.41 -4.94
CA CYS A 131 -16.60 16.11 -5.97
C CYS A 131 -16.32 17.63 -5.89
N ASN A 132 -16.00 18.24 -7.03
CA ASN A 132 -15.87 19.69 -7.13
C ASN A 132 -16.99 20.25 -8.02
N CYS A 133 -18.06 20.72 -7.40
CA CYS A 133 -19.18 21.37 -8.10
C CYS A 133 -19.14 22.89 -7.98
N SER A 134 -17.95 23.49 -7.83
CA SER A 134 -17.73 24.95 -7.79
C SER A 134 -18.62 25.71 -6.79
N GLY A 135 -19.04 25.05 -5.71
CA GLY A 135 -20.00 25.60 -4.74
C GLY A 135 -21.43 25.78 -5.27
N ASN A 136 -21.71 25.39 -6.51
CA ASN A 136 -23.00 25.48 -7.18
C ASN A 136 -23.70 24.12 -7.33
N GLY A 137 -23.25 23.07 -6.66
CA GLY A 137 -23.96 21.78 -6.63
C GLY A 137 -25.24 21.87 -5.80
N ASP A 138 -26.29 21.15 -6.20
CA ASP A 138 -27.56 21.10 -5.45
C ASP A 138 -27.35 20.38 -4.08
N PRO A 139 -27.48 21.09 -2.94
CA PRO A 139 -27.24 20.52 -1.62
C PRO A 139 -28.26 19.44 -1.25
N ARG A 140 -29.42 19.37 -1.93
CA ARG A 140 -30.44 18.33 -1.69
C ARG A 140 -30.00 16.94 -2.17
N LEU A 141 -28.99 16.90 -3.04
CA LEU A 141 -28.40 15.66 -3.54
C LEU A 141 -27.27 15.15 -2.64
N SER A 142 -26.88 15.92 -1.61
CA SER A 142 -25.86 15.51 -0.66
C SER A 142 -26.29 14.23 0.09
N PRO A 143 -25.39 13.23 0.23
CA PRO A 143 -23.96 13.27 -0.10
C PRO A 143 -23.60 12.95 -1.56
N ARG A 144 -24.47 12.34 -2.39
CA ARG A 144 -24.22 12.04 -3.81
C ARG A 144 -24.39 13.25 -4.73
N ILE A 145 -23.53 14.24 -4.59
CA ILE A 145 -23.62 15.48 -5.38
C ILE A 145 -23.03 15.38 -6.80
N CYS A 146 -22.15 14.40 -7.05
CA CYS A 146 -21.60 14.11 -8.37
C CYS A 146 -21.61 12.60 -8.70
N HIS A 147 -21.46 12.28 -9.97
CA HIS A 147 -21.39 10.90 -10.45
C HIS A 147 -20.06 10.24 -10.02
N PRO A 148 -20.08 9.02 -9.44
CA PRO A 148 -18.91 8.40 -8.82
C PRO A 148 -17.79 8.04 -9.81
N ASP A 149 -18.10 7.81 -11.09
CA ASP A 149 -17.07 7.44 -12.08
C ASP A 149 -16.57 8.60 -12.92
N THR A 150 -17.36 9.66 -13.08
CA THR A 150 -17.06 10.75 -14.03
C THR A 150 -16.81 12.09 -13.36
N GLY A 151 -17.18 12.24 -12.08
CA GLY A 151 -17.09 13.51 -11.36
C GLY A 151 -18.08 14.57 -11.81
N LEU A 152 -18.99 14.26 -12.75
CA LEU A 152 -20.00 15.20 -13.24
C LEU A 152 -21.02 15.50 -12.15
N CYS A 153 -21.25 16.79 -11.88
CA CYS A 153 -22.23 17.24 -10.90
C CYS A 153 -23.65 16.89 -11.37
N LEU A 154 -24.43 16.28 -10.47
CA LEU A 154 -25.75 15.75 -10.80
C LEU A 154 -26.84 16.84 -10.86
N GLY A 155 -26.60 17.98 -10.24
CA GLY A 155 -27.51 19.12 -10.25
C GLY A 155 -26.76 20.41 -9.95
N CYS A 156 -27.02 21.43 -10.75
CA CYS A 156 -26.47 22.77 -10.60
C CYS A 156 -27.53 23.76 -10.12
N ILE A 157 -27.17 24.62 -9.18
CA ILE A 157 -27.99 25.71 -8.64
C ILE A 157 -27.40 27.08 -9.03
N ASN A 158 -27.97 28.18 -8.53
CA ASN A 158 -27.50 29.55 -8.81
C ASN A 158 -27.42 29.90 -10.31
N ASN A 159 -28.33 29.34 -11.11
CA ASN A 159 -28.37 29.52 -12.56
C ASN A 159 -27.03 29.18 -13.22
N SER A 160 -26.37 28.13 -12.75
CA SER A 160 -25.12 27.62 -13.29
C SER A 160 -25.31 26.33 -14.08
N THR A 161 -24.30 25.97 -14.86
CA THR A 161 -24.22 24.78 -15.70
C THR A 161 -22.76 24.37 -15.92
N GLY A 162 -22.53 23.27 -16.64
CA GLY A 162 -21.22 22.69 -16.88
C GLY A 162 -20.96 21.44 -16.02
N PRO A 163 -19.91 20.66 -16.35
CA PRO A 163 -19.56 19.43 -15.64
C PRO A 163 -19.31 19.62 -14.14
N GLN A 164 -18.85 20.81 -13.74
CA GLN A 164 -18.56 21.20 -12.36
C GLN A 164 -19.46 22.36 -11.90
N CYS A 165 -20.55 22.65 -12.61
CA CYS A 165 -21.39 23.83 -12.35
C CYS A 165 -20.59 25.15 -12.37
N GLU A 166 -19.57 25.21 -13.24
CA GLU A 166 -18.57 26.27 -13.27
C GLU A 166 -18.91 27.44 -14.22
N ARG A 167 -20.05 27.37 -14.92
CA ARG A 167 -20.46 28.33 -15.95
C ARG A 167 -21.86 28.84 -15.66
N CYS A 168 -22.22 30.03 -16.13
CA CYS A 168 -23.63 30.44 -16.07
C CYS A 168 -24.46 29.66 -17.09
N ALA A 169 -25.67 29.29 -16.69
CA ALA A 169 -26.64 28.61 -17.55
C ALA A 169 -27.10 29.51 -18.70
N GLU A 170 -27.71 28.92 -19.73
CA GLU A 170 -28.24 29.69 -20.86
C GLU A 170 -29.21 30.79 -20.40
N GLY A 171 -29.06 31.98 -20.97
CA GLY A 171 -29.83 33.16 -20.56
C GLY A 171 -29.23 33.91 -19.37
N PHE A 172 -28.14 33.44 -18.75
CA PHE A 172 -27.44 34.13 -17.66
C PHE A 172 -26.00 34.50 -18.05
N SER A 173 -25.52 35.63 -17.53
CA SER A 173 -24.17 36.15 -17.75
C SER A 173 -23.54 36.59 -16.42
N GLY A 174 -22.20 36.58 -16.36
CA GLY A 174 -21.43 36.90 -15.17
C GLY A 174 -20.41 35.81 -14.82
N ASP A 175 -20.15 35.61 -13.53
CA ASP A 175 -19.17 34.64 -13.02
C ASP A 175 -19.83 33.67 -12.03
N ALA A 176 -19.91 32.40 -12.42
CA ALA A 176 -20.53 31.35 -11.62
C ALA A 176 -19.70 30.97 -10.39
N LEU A 177 -18.38 31.15 -10.40
CA LEU A 177 -17.48 30.76 -9.31
C LEU A 177 -17.65 31.63 -8.06
N ILE A 178 -18.13 32.87 -8.25
CA ILE A 178 -18.48 33.81 -7.19
C ILE A 178 -20.01 33.97 -7.04
N HIS A 179 -20.78 33.05 -7.61
CA HIS A 179 -22.26 33.02 -7.56
C HIS A 179 -22.94 34.26 -8.15
N ASN A 180 -22.37 34.86 -9.20
CA ASN A 180 -22.86 36.09 -9.82
C ASN A 180 -23.39 35.86 -11.24
N CYS A 181 -24.33 34.92 -11.39
CA CYS A 181 -25.02 34.69 -12.67
C CYS A 181 -26.32 35.51 -12.72
N THR A 182 -26.35 36.52 -13.58
CA THR A 182 -27.48 37.45 -13.74
C THR A 182 -28.18 37.28 -15.08
N PRO A 183 -29.51 37.46 -15.19
CA PRO A 183 -30.23 37.32 -16.45
C PRO A 183 -29.65 38.26 -17.51
N THR A 184 -29.39 37.72 -18.69
CA THR A 184 -28.90 38.50 -19.83
C THR A 184 -30.04 39.34 -20.36
N VAL A 185 -29.96 40.65 -20.21
CA VAL A 185 -30.92 41.57 -20.82
C VAL A 185 -30.59 41.67 -22.30
N ILE A 186 -31.32 40.93 -23.13
CA ILE A 186 -31.29 41.14 -24.57
C ILE A 186 -31.99 42.48 -24.81
N HIS A 187 -31.21 43.54 -24.97
CA HIS A 187 -31.72 44.75 -25.61
C HIS A 187 -31.99 44.39 -27.07
N THR A 188 -33.22 43.95 -27.37
CA THR A 188 -33.71 44.00 -28.74
C THR A 188 -33.71 45.46 -29.14
N SER A 189 -32.67 45.89 -29.85
CA SER A 189 -32.75 47.12 -30.64
C SER A 189 -33.75 46.83 -31.75
N THR A 190 -35.02 47.01 -31.42
CA THR A 190 -36.10 47.12 -32.38
C THR A 190 -35.89 48.46 -33.09
N THR A 191 -35.14 48.46 -34.18
CA THR A 191 -35.42 49.41 -35.25
C THR A 191 -36.77 49.00 -35.83
N ASP A 192 -37.77 49.79 -35.45
CA ASP A 192 -39.13 49.89 -35.98
C ASP A 192 -40.05 48.64 -35.85
N GLY A 193 -40.89 48.72 -34.82
CA GLY A 193 -42.34 48.63 -34.99
C GLY A 193 -42.93 47.28 -35.41
N LEU A 194 -43.05 46.33 -34.49
CA LEU A 194 -44.33 45.66 -34.24
C LEU A 194 -44.32 44.99 -32.85
N LEU A 195 -45.41 45.16 -32.13
CA LEU A 195 -45.68 44.52 -30.84
C LEU A 195 -45.81 43.01 -31.03
N SER A 196 -45.02 42.22 -30.33
CA SER A 196 -45.37 40.83 -30.02
C SER A 196 -44.76 40.42 -28.68
N THR A 197 -45.65 40.31 -27.69
CA THR A 197 -45.42 39.69 -26.40
C THR A 197 -45.20 38.19 -26.62
N GLU A 198 -43.97 37.71 -26.47
CA GLU A 198 -43.69 36.27 -26.40
C GLU A 198 -43.02 35.99 -25.06
N MET A 199 -43.82 35.44 -24.15
CA MET A 199 -43.39 34.88 -22.88
C MET A 199 -43.04 33.41 -23.15
N SER A 200 -41.76 33.09 -23.34
CA SER A 200 -41.34 31.71 -23.57
C SER A 200 -41.47 30.89 -22.28
N THR A 201 -42.53 30.10 -22.23
CA THR A 201 -42.77 29.05 -21.23
C THR A 201 -41.96 27.79 -21.54
N SER A 202 -41.65 27.05 -20.46
CA SER A 202 -40.94 25.78 -20.40
C SER A 202 -41.11 24.82 -21.57
N ALA A 203 -39.99 24.27 -22.06
CA ALA A 203 -39.96 23.03 -22.81
C ALA A 203 -39.27 21.93 -21.99
N THR A 204 -40.07 21.00 -21.47
CA THR A 204 -39.64 19.76 -20.83
C THR A 204 -39.14 18.79 -21.92
N ALA A 205 -37.82 18.56 -22.00
CA ALA A 205 -37.28 17.50 -22.86
C ALA A 205 -37.14 16.20 -22.06
N ARG A 206 -37.97 15.20 -22.42
CA ARG A 206 -37.87 13.82 -21.94
C ARG A 206 -36.73 13.12 -22.67
N PHE A 207 -35.79 12.55 -21.94
CA PHE A 207 -34.79 11.62 -22.48
C PHE A 207 -35.39 10.21 -22.51
N THR A 208 -35.74 9.71 -23.69
CA THR A 208 -35.92 8.28 -23.94
C THR A 208 -34.72 7.77 -24.71
N THR A 209 -33.94 6.90 -24.07
CA THR A 209 -32.87 6.13 -24.69
C THR A 209 -33.46 4.98 -25.49
N SER A 210 -33.13 4.89 -26.77
CA SER A 210 -33.26 3.65 -27.52
C SER A 210 -31.99 3.37 -28.31
N PHE A 211 -31.42 2.20 -28.01
CA PHE A 211 -30.29 1.60 -28.70
C PHE A 211 -30.74 1.08 -30.07
N SER A 212 -29.94 1.32 -31.13
CA SER A 212 -29.92 0.51 -32.35
C SER A 212 -28.59 0.69 -33.09
N THR A 213 -28.07 -0.43 -33.58
CA THR A 213 -26.73 -0.72 -34.12
C THR A 213 -26.44 -0.10 -35.51
N PRO A 214 -25.16 -0.07 -35.95
CA PRO A 214 -24.74 0.61 -37.17
C PRO A 214 -24.82 -0.29 -38.41
N LEU A 215 -25.04 0.31 -39.59
CA LEU A 215 -24.79 -0.33 -40.88
C LEU A 215 -24.21 0.67 -41.88
N LEU A 216 -23.21 0.16 -42.61
CA LEU A 216 -22.28 0.78 -43.55
C LEU A 216 -22.89 1.56 -44.73
N SER A 217 -22.00 2.35 -45.35
CA SER A 217 -21.95 2.89 -46.73
C SER A 217 -22.18 4.41 -46.76
N SER A 218 -21.31 5.27 -47.28
CA SER A 218 -20.52 5.18 -48.51
C SER A 218 -19.48 6.32 -48.60
N LEU A 219 -18.50 6.10 -49.48
CA LEU A 219 -17.34 6.91 -49.85
C LEU A 219 -17.65 8.34 -50.31
N ALA A 220 -16.82 9.32 -49.91
CA ALA A 220 -16.29 10.35 -50.82
C ALA A 220 -15.11 11.11 -50.19
N SER A 221 -13.95 11.00 -50.85
CA SER A 221 -12.68 11.66 -50.59
C SER A 221 -12.72 13.15 -50.95
N LEU A 222 -11.95 14.01 -50.24
CA LEU A 222 -11.28 15.21 -50.79
C LEU A 222 -10.19 15.72 -49.82
N THR A 223 -9.11 16.22 -50.42
CA THR A 223 -7.72 16.48 -49.96
C THR A 223 -7.49 17.68 -49.02
N PRO A 224 -6.39 17.72 -48.24
CA PRO A 224 -5.99 18.92 -47.49
C PRO A 224 -4.96 19.80 -48.24
N ASN A 225 -5.25 21.10 -48.38
CA ASN A 225 -4.32 22.11 -48.86
C ASN A 225 -3.39 22.60 -47.73
N THR A 226 -2.10 22.64 -48.02
CA THR A 226 -1.02 23.22 -47.22
C THR A 226 -0.87 24.71 -47.56
N THR A 227 -0.72 25.57 -46.55
CA THR A 227 -0.23 26.94 -46.71
C THR A 227 0.89 27.24 -45.72
N THR A 228 2.06 27.50 -46.29
CA THR A 228 3.30 27.98 -45.68
C THR A 228 3.24 29.48 -45.42
N SER A 229 3.75 29.94 -44.28
CA SER A 229 4.20 31.33 -44.11
C SER A 229 5.42 31.40 -43.18
N SER A 230 6.41 32.15 -43.67
CA SER A 230 7.77 32.28 -43.16
C SER A 230 8.01 33.67 -42.55
N GLY A 231 8.86 33.76 -41.52
CA GLY A 231 9.70 34.94 -41.27
C GLY A 231 9.76 35.44 -39.82
N GLY A 232 10.94 35.34 -39.18
CA GLY A 232 11.25 36.01 -37.91
C GLY A 232 12.39 35.36 -37.13
N SER A 233 13.62 35.43 -37.64
CA SER A 233 14.83 34.85 -37.01
C SER A 233 15.49 35.84 -36.05
N THR A 234 15.51 35.51 -34.75
CA THR A 234 16.52 36.00 -33.78
C THR A 234 17.53 34.88 -33.57
N THR A 235 18.74 35.07 -34.09
CA THR A 235 19.82 34.08 -34.02
C THR A 235 20.40 34.00 -32.60
N VAL A 236 19.82 33.16 -31.76
CA VAL A 236 20.55 32.54 -30.65
C VAL A 236 21.57 31.59 -31.27
N SER A 237 22.86 31.82 -31.04
CA SER A 237 23.91 30.92 -31.54
C SER A 237 23.65 29.52 -30.99
N PRO A 238 23.36 28.51 -31.83
CA PRO A 238 23.04 27.17 -31.34
C PRO A 238 24.30 26.56 -30.72
N VAL A 239 24.19 26.22 -29.44
CA VAL A 239 25.21 25.45 -28.71
C VAL A 239 25.51 24.18 -29.53
N PRO A 240 26.77 23.91 -29.91
CA PRO A 240 27.10 22.77 -30.76
C PRO A 240 26.67 21.46 -30.09
N TRP A 241 26.13 20.51 -30.86
CA TRP A 241 25.49 19.28 -30.38
C TRP A 241 26.37 18.44 -29.42
N ASN A 242 27.68 18.56 -29.51
CA ASN A 242 28.63 17.94 -28.58
C ASN A 242 28.59 18.57 -27.17
N GLN A 243 28.38 19.88 -27.07
CA GLN A 243 28.31 20.63 -25.81
C GLN A 243 26.98 20.38 -25.09
N PHE A 244 25.87 20.19 -25.81
CA PHE A 244 24.59 19.79 -25.21
C PHE A 244 24.66 18.39 -24.57
N ASN A 245 25.27 17.42 -25.25
CA ASN A 245 25.42 16.06 -24.73
C ASN A 245 26.30 16.01 -23.48
N ILE A 246 27.35 16.84 -23.41
CA ILE A 246 28.21 16.94 -22.22
C ILE A 246 27.42 17.52 -21.04
N ILE A 247 26.61 18.56 -21.27
CA ILE A 247 25.77 19.16 -20.22
C ILE A 247 24.74 18.15 -19.71
N VAL A 248 24.06 17.44 -20.61
CA VAL A 248 23.08 16.41 -20.25
C VAL A 248 23.75 15.28 -19.44
N LEU A 249 24.92 14.81 -19.87
CA LEU A 249 25.67 13.78 -19.15
C LEU A 249 26.09 14.26 -17.74
N ALA A 250 26.56 15.50 -17.63
CA ALA A 250 26.93 16.09 -16.34
C ALA A 250 25.74 16.18 -15.38
N VAL A 251 24.57 16.60 -15.88
CA VAL A 251 23.33 16.65 -15.08
C VAL A 251 22.92 15.24 -14.64
N ILE A 252 22.96 14.25 -15.52
CA ILE A 252 22.63 12.85 -15.18
C ILE A 252 23.58 12.33 -14.09
N ILE A 253 24.89 12.57 -14.22
CA ILE A 253 25.88 12.15 -13.21
C ILE A 253 25.60 12.81 -11.86
N ILE A 254 25.30 14.12 -11.83
CA ILE A 254 24.97 14.84 -10.60
C ILE A 254 23.71 14.26 -9.95
N VAL A 255 22.67 13.98 -10.73
CA VAL A 255 21.43 13.37 -10.23
C VAL A 255 21.70 11.97 -9.67
N VAL A 256 22.49 11.16 -10.35
CA VAL A 256 22.85 9.81 -9.87
C VAL A 256 23.64 9.90 -8.56
N ILE A 257 24.62 10.80 -8.44
CA ILE A 257 25.38 11.01 -7.21
C ILE A 257 24.45 11.46 -6.06
N ALA A 258 23.53 12.38 -6.33
CA ALA A 258 22.56 12.83 -5.35
C ALA A 258 21.64 11.69 -4.88
N LEU A 259 21.17 10.85 -5.80
CA LEU A 259 20.34 9.68 -5.46
C LEU A 259 21.12 8.65 -4.64
N LEU A 260 22.38 8.36 -5.00
CA LEU A 260 23.23 7.46 -4.21
C LEU A 260 23.49 8.01 -2.80
N ALA A 261 23.69 9.33 -2.66
CA ALA A 261 23.83 9.97 -1.35
C ALA A 261 22.55 9.87 -0.52
N VAL A 262 21.37 10.03 -1.13
CA VAL A 262 20.08 9.83 -0.45
C VAL A 262 19.91 8.39 -0.01
N VAL A 263 20.22 7.41 -0.86
CA VAL A 263 20.15 5.98 -0.51
C VAL A 263 21.09 5.64 0.65
N ALA A 264 22.34 6.15 0.62
CA ALA A 264 23.27 5.99 1.72
C ALA A 264 22.76 6.67 3.02
N GLY A 265 22.16 7.86 2.92
CA GLY A 265 21.50 8.55 4.02
C GLY A 265 20.36 7.75 4.64
N VAL A 266 19.50 7.15 3.82
CA VAL A 266 18.39 6.29 4.29
C VAL A 266 18.94 5.02 4.94
N TYR A 267 19.96 4.38 4.36
CA TYR A 267 20.57 3.18 4.91
C TYR A 267 21.20 3.45 6.29
N THR A 268 22.01 4.50 6.39
CA THR A 268 22.63 4.94 7.65
C THR A 268 21.61 5.37 8.69
N TYR A 269 20.54 6.05 8.29
CA TYR A 269 19.44 6.41 9.18
C TYR A 269 18.71 5.18 9.72
N ARG A 270 18.45 4.18 8.86
CA ARG A 270 17.82 2.92 9.26
C ARG A 270 18.70 2.14 10.23
N GLU A 271 20.00 2.09 9.98
CA GLU A 271 20.99 1.48 10.88
C GLU A 271 21.04 2.20 12.24
N TYR A 272 21.03 3.54 12.24
CA TYR A 272 20.97 4.34 13.47
C TYR A 272 19.68 4.06 14.29
N GLN A 273 18.51 4.00 13.63
CA GLN A 273 17.25 3.66 14.29
C GLN A 273 17.23 2.24 14.84
N ASN A 274 17.78 1.27 14.10
CA ASN A 274 17.93 -0.10 14.59
C ASN A 274 18.82 -0.17 15.83
N ARG A 275 19.92 0.60 15.88
CA ARG A 275 20.74 0.71 17.09
C ARG A 275 20.00 1.37 18.25
N LYS A 276 19.09 2.31 17.98
CA LYS A 276 18.28 2.97 19.01
C LYS A 276 17.16 2.08 19.56
N LEU A 277 16.62 1.18 18.74
CA LEU A 277 15.66 0.16 19.14
C LEU A 277 16.31 -1.00 19.92
N ASN A 278 17.58 -1.31 19.62
CA ASN A 278 18.35 -2.33 20.34
C ASN A 278 19.19 -1.77 21.51
N ALA A 279 19.19 -0.46 21.74
CA ALA A 279 19.80 0.12 22.92
C ALA A 279 18.89 -0.20 24.13
N PRO A 280 19.42 -0.85 25.20
CA PRO A 280 18.62 -1.08 26.39
C PRO A 280 18.14 0.26 26.93
N PHE A 281 16.83 0.36 27.12
CA PHE A 281 16.16 1.47 27.77
C PHE A 281 16.74 1.63 29.19
N TRP A 282 17.61 2.63 29.39
CA TRP A 282 17.96 3.11 30.72
C TRP A 282 17.21 4.42 30.92
N THR A 283 16.00 4.36 31.49
CA THR A 283 15.45 5.54 32.14
C THR A 283 16.22 5.79 33.42
N ILE A 284 16.95 6.90 33.46
CA ILE A 284 17.47 7.44 34.70
C ILE A 284 16.28 8.11 35.40
N GLU A 285 15.58 7.38 36.27
CA GLU A 285 14.72 8.01 37.28
C GLU A 285 15.63 8.64 38.33
N LEU A 286 15.75 9.97 38.29
CA LEU A 286 16.36 10.72 39.39
C LEU A 286 15.38 10.72 40.56
N LYS A 287 15.46 9.70 41.42
CA LYS A 287 14.95 9.79 42.79
C LYS A 287 16.10 10.27 43.66
N GLU A 288 15.91 11.46 44.23
CA GLU A 288 16.85 12.12 45.12
C GLU A 288 17.34 11.15 46.20
N ASP A 289 18.67 10.99 46.26
CA ASP A 289 19.47 10.50 47.38
C ASP A 289 19.67 9.00 47.62
N ASN A 290 19.72 8.14 46.59
CA ASN A 290 20.55 6.91 46.65
C ASN A 290 20.82 6.32 45.25
N ILE A 291 22.08 6.31 44.78
CA ILE A 291 22.45 5.57 43.57
C ILE A 291 22.53 4.09 43.94
N SER A 292 21.42 3.37 43.81
CA SER A 292 21.44 1.91 43.73
C SER A 292 21.25 1.48 42.27
N PHE A 293 22.26 0.81 41.74
CA PHE A 293 22.22 0.24 40.39
C PHE A 293 21.58 -1.14 40.48
N ASN A 294 20.24 -1.23 40.42
CA ASN A 294 19.57 -2.52 40.40
C ASN A 294 19.45 -3.02 38.96
N SER A 295 20.43 -3.83 38.55
CA SER A 295 20.43 -4.55 37.28
C SER A 295 19.49 -5.76 37.40
N TYR A 296 18.25 -5.62 36.96
CA TYR A 296 17.44 -6.78 36.59
C TYR A 296 17.90 -7.30 35.23
N HIS A 297 18.93 -8.14 35.25
CA HIS A 297 19.25 -9.06 34.16
C HIS A 297 19.11 -10.46 34.73
N ASP A 298 17.96 -11.08 34.51
CA ASP A 298 17.79 -12.51 34.62
C ASP A 298 17.83 -13.10 33.19
N SER A 299 18.96 -13.72 32.87
CA SER A 299 19.06 -15.00 32.17
C SER A 299 18.38 -15.16 30.78
N ILE A 300 19.12 -14.81 29.72
CA ILE A 300 19.11 -15.62 28.47
C ILE A 300 20.42 -16.42 28.45
N PRO A 301 20.40 -17.76 28.46
CA PRO A 301 21.60 -18.55 28.26
C PRO A 301 21.90 -18.68 26.75
N ASN A 302 23.18 -18.48 26.42
CA ASN A 302 23.90 -19.05 25.28
C ASN A 302 23.42 -18.68 23.86
N ALA A 303 24.00 -17.60 23.33
CA ALA A 303 24.37 -17.56 21.91
C ALA A 303 25.90 -17.68 21.85
N ASP A 304 26.39 -18.89 21.58
CA ASP A 304 27.77 -19.12 21.18
C ASP A 304 28.01 -18.42 19.83
N ILE A 305 28.92 -17.45 19.82
CA ILE A 305 29.61 -16.97 18.63
C ILE A 305 31.03 -17.51 18.72
N SER A 306 31.22 -18.72 18.20
CA SER A 306 32.49 -19.30 17.77
C SER A 306 32.17 -20.52 16.92
N GLY A 307 32.00 -20.31 15.62
CA GLY A 307 31.60 -21.38 14.70
C GLY A 307 31.25 -20.88 13.32
N LEU A 308 32.07 -20.00 12.75
CA LEU A 308 32.03 -19.66 11.33
C LEU A 308 33.41 -19.14 10.95
N LEU A 309 34.32 -20.07 10.72
CA LEU A 309 35.39 -20.07 9.72
C LEU A 309 36.25 -21.29 10.04
N GLU A 310 35.94 -22.42 9.43
CA GLU A 310 36.90 -23.46 9.03
C GLU A 310 36.11 -24.59 8.35
N ASP A 311 36.11 -24.56 7.02
CA ASP A 311 36.28 -25.76 6.19
C ASP A 311 36.60 -25.30 4.77
N ASP A 312 37.87 -25.42 4.39
CA ASP A 312 38.31 -26.06 3.15
C ASP A 312 39.82 -25.89 3.00
N MET A 313 40.59 -26.96 3.28
CA MET A 313 41.71 -27.34 2.41
C MET A 313 42.12 -28.78 2.68
N SER A 314 41.60 -29.68 1.85
CA SER A 314 42.27 -30.94 1.56
C SER A 314 43.26 -30.67 0.42
N ASP A 315 44.56 -30.75 0.70
CA ASP A 315 45.53 -31.07 -0.34
C ASP A 315 46.65 -31.94 0.20
N MET A 316 46.91 -33.02 -0.54
CA MET A 316 48.02 -33.92 -0.34
C MET A 316 49.23 -33.39 -1.13
N GLY A 317 50.39 -33.35 -0.48
CA GLY A 317 51.64 -33.65 -1.18
C GLY A 317 52.68 -32.53 -1.27
N ASN A 318 53.82 -32.85 -0.63
CA ASN A 318 55.18 -32.53 -1.05
C ASN A 318 55.63 -31.06 -1.05
N GLY A 319 56.53 -30.74 -0.12
CA GLY A 319 57.33 -29.53 -0.20
C GLY A 319 58.20 -29.31 1.03
N GLN A 320 59.39 -29.89 1.02
CA GLN A 320 60.52 -29.59 1.89
C GLN A 320 60.64 -28.10 2.25
N LEU A 321 60.92 -27.78 3.51
CA LEU A 321 62.14 -27.09 3.94
C LEU A 321 62.13 -26.88 5.47
N ALA A 322 63.27 -27.25 6.06
CA ALA A 322 63.57 -27.24 7.47
C ALA A 322 63.68 -25.84 8.07
N LEU A 323 63.48 -25.71 9.38
CA LEU A 323 64.44 -25.12 10.34
C LEU A 323 63.95 -25.27 11.80
N THR A 324 64.65 -26.13 12.54
CA THR A 324 65.08 -26.01 13.96
C THR A 324 64.07 -25.68 15.09
N GLY A 325 63.91 -26.63 16.04
CA GLY A 325 63.23 -26.49 17.36
C GLY A 325 64.08 -25.77 18.42
N PRO A 326 64.07 -26.12 19.73
CA PRO A 326 63.20 -27.01 20.55
C PRO A 326 62.44 -26.21 21.66
N GLY A 327 61.36 -26.68 22.32
CA GLY A 327 61.30 -27.77 23.30
C GLY A 327 60.87 -27.24 24.68
N GLY A 328 60.03 -27.99 25.42
CA GLY A 328 59.63 -27.72 26.82
C GLY A 328 58.10 -27.82 27.02
N LEU A 329 57.47 -28.99 27.14
CA LEU A 329 57.43 -29.98 28.23
C LEU A 329 56.66 -29.54 29.50
N TYR A 330 55.51 -30.23 29.72
CA TYR A 330 54.78 -30.58 30.97
C TYR A 330 54.19 -29.43 31.83
N ARG A 331 53.07 -29.58 32.58
CA ARG A 331 52.57 -30.68 33.44
C ARG A 331 51.05 -30.55 33.69
N VAL A 332 50.42 -31.73 33.77
CA VAL A 332 49.31 -32.23 34.64
C VAL A 332 48.09 -31.36 34.88
#